data_AF-A0A0H5Q2Y4-F1
#
_entry.id   AF-A0A0H5Q2Y4-F1
#
_cell.length_a   1.000
_cell.length_b   1.000
_cell.length_c   1.000
_cell.angle_alpha   90.00
_cell.angle_beta   90.00
_cell.angle_gamma   90.00
#
_symmetry.space_group_name_H-M   'P 1'
#
loop_
_entity.id
_entity.type
_entity.pdbx_description
1 polymer ?
#
loop_
_entity_poly.entity_id
_entity_poly.type
_entity_poly.pdbx_seq_one_letter_code
_entity_poly.pdbx_strand_id
1 'polypeptide(L)'
;MAGKAKFDQEAAFKSIVGADRQPAPEPGAVDQPVAGETKNKSRVQRSYYIDRDLDKALRRMGLEEEKKLTEVVNEILRMGLQKYL
;
A
#
# COMPACT_ATOMS: atom_id res chain seq x y z
N MET A 1 41.90 34.62 -19.88
CA MET A 1 40.73 33.75 -20.10
C MET A 1 40.82 32.58 -19.13
N ALA A 2 39.82 32.37 -18.26
CA ALA A 2 39.55 31.09 -17.60
C ALA A 2 38.18 31.22 -16.91
N GLY A 3 37.15 30.67 -17.55
CA GLY A 3 35.76 30.80 -17.14
C GLY A 3 35.51 30.09 -15.80
N LYS A 4 34.85 30.81 -14.88
CA LYS A 4 34.27 30.20 -13.68
C LYS A 4 33.13 29.30 -14.14
N ALA A 5 33.32 27.99 -14.08
CA ALA A 5 32.23 27.03 -14.27
C ALA A 5 31.21 27.26 -13.14
N LYS A 6 30.04 27.80 -13.49
CA LYS A 6 28.92 27.95 -12.57
C LYS A 6 28.41 26.55 -12.27
N PHE A 7 28.34 26.20 -10.99
CA PHE A 7 27.70 24.98 -10.55
C PHE A 7 26.21 25.08 -10.88
N ASP A 8 25.76 24.33 -11.89
CA ASP A 8 24.36 24.28 -12.31
C ASP A 8 23.55 23.49 -11.29
N GLN A 9 23.10 24.20 -10.26
CA GLN A 9 22.32 23.67 -9.15
C GLN A 9 21.04 22.99 -9.64
N GLU A 10 20.49 23.43 -10.77
CA GLU A 10 19.29 22.83 -11.40
C GLU A 10 19.57 21.45 -12.03
N ALA A 11 20.76 21.26 -12.62
CA ALA A 11 21.18 19.97 -13.17
C ALA A 11 21.56 18.97 -12.05
N ALA A 12 22.18 19.47 -10.98
CA ALA A 12 22.45 18.67 -9.79
C ALA A 12 21.15 18.24 -9.09
N PHE A 13 20.14 19.12 -9.00
CA PHE A 13 18.84 18.78 -8.45
C PHE A 13 18.11 17.72 -9.28
N LYS A 14 18.13 17.83 -10.62
CA LYS A 14 17.57 16.80 -11.52
C LYS A 14 18.29 15.45 -11.43
N SER A 15 19.57 15.45 -11.06
CA SER A 15 20.34 14.21 -10.88
C SER A 15 20.04 13.53 -9.52
N ILE A 16 19.76 14.29 -8.47
CA ILE A 16 19.37 13.78 -7.14
C ILE A 16 17.89 13.35 -7.13
N VAL A 17 17.03 14.16 -7.75
CA VAL A 17 15.61 13.86 -7.99
C VAL A 17 15.53 13.07 -9.29
N GLY A 18 16.07 11.85 -9.28
CA GLY A 18 16.16 10.99 -10.44
C GLY A 18 14.87 11.01 -11.26
N ALA A 19 15.01 11.18 -12.58
CA ALA A 19 13.96 11.29 -13.58
C ALA A 19 13.09 10.02 -13.75
N ASP A 20 13.03 9.17 -12.73
CA ASP A 20 12.25 7.92 -12.72
C ASP A 20 11.61 7.62 -11.35
N ARG A 21 11.46 8.62 -10.47
CA ARG A 21 10.50 8.44 -9.35
C ARG A 21 9.08 8.56 -9.90
N GLN A 22 8.58 7.40 -10.35
CA GLN A 22 7.17 7.05 -10.33
C GLN A 22 6.51 7.75 -9.12
N PRO A 23 5.40 8.49 -9.29
CA PRO A 23 4.78 9.20 -8.18
C PRO A 23 4.57 8.22 -7.03
N ALA A 24 5.11 8.58 -5.86
CA ALA A 24 4.84 7.85 -4.64
C ALA A 24 3.32 7.68 -4.54
N PRO A 25 2.81 6.48 -4.23
CA PRO A 25 1.39 6.31 -4.04
C PRO A 25 0.99 7.23 -2.90
N GLU A 26 0.13 8.20 -3.21
CA GLU A 26 -0.54 9.02 -2.24
C GLU A 26 -1.17 8.08 -1.18
N PRO A 27 -1.09 8.39 0.12
CA PRO A 27 -1.80 7.63 1.15
C PRO A 27 -3.31 7.88 0.95
N GLY A 28 -3.89 7.14 0.03
CA GLY A 28 -5.24 7.38 -0.52
C GLY A 28 -5.49 6.72 -1.87
N ALA A 29 -4.45 6.20 -2.56
CA ALA A 29 -4.62 5.40 -3.76
C ALA A 29 -5.32 4.07 -3.40
N VAL A 30 -6.63 4.06 -3.64
CA VAL A 30 -7.44 2.85 -3.80
C VAL A 30 -6.64 1.92 -4.72
N ASP A 31 -6.17 0.82 -4.16
CA ASP A 31 -5.38 -0.20 -4.84
C ASP A 31 -6.14 -0.65 -6.09
N GLN A 32 -5.78 -0.09 -7.24
CA GLN A 32 -6.27 -0.56 -8.53
C GLN A 32 -5.81 -2.01 -8.67
N PRO A 33 -6.68 -2.93 -9.11
CA PRO A 33 -6.34 -4.34 -9.16
C PRO A 33 -5.22 -4.53 -10.18
N VAL A 34 -3.98 -4.68 -9.70
CA VAL A 34 -2.85 -5.07 -10.52
C VAL A 34 -3.16 -6.49 -11.00
N ALA A 35 -3.49 -6.60 -12.29
CA ALA A 35 -3.83 -7.84 -12.96
C ALA A 35 -2.65 -8.81 -12.89
N GLY A 36 -2.67 -9.68 -11.89
CA GLY A 36 -1.87 -10.89 -11.77
C GLY A 36 -2.80 -12.10 -11.82
N GLU A 37 -3.23 -12.47 -13.02
CA GLU A 37 -4.41 -13.33 -13.30
C GLU A 37 -4.31 -14.80 -12.82
N THR A 38 -3.23 -15.21 -12.14
CA THR A 38 -3.11 -16.61 -11.66
C THR A 38 -3.27 -16.78 -10.15
N LYS A 39 -2.99 -15.76 -9.33
CA LYS A 39 -2.97 -15.91 -7.85
C LYS A 39 -4.33 -15.68 -7.15
N ASN A 40 -5.33 -15.20 -7.88
CA ASN A 40 -6.60 -14.75 -7.29
C ASN A 40 -7.83 -15.58 -7.71
N LYS A 41 -7.67 -16.73 -8.37
CA LYS A 41 -8.79 -17.55 -8.87
C LYS A 41 -9.81 -17.96 -7.78
N SER A 42 -9.40 -17.98 -6.52
CA SER A 42 -10.27 -18.35 -5.38
C SER A 42 -10.47 -17.19 -4.40
N ARG A 43 -10.17 -15.94 -4.80
CA ARG A 43 -10.28 -14.76 -3.96
C ARG A 43 -11.30 -13.79 -4.56
N VAL A 44 -12.08 -13.14 -3.71
CA VAL A 44 -13.07 -12.14 -4.10
C VAL A 44 -12.68 -10.81 -3.47
N GLN A 45 -12.61 -9.74 -4.25
CA GLN A 45 -12.44 -8.38 -3.74
C GLN A 45 -13.80 -7.84 -3.29
N ARG A 46 -13.89 -7.35 -2.05
CA ARG A 46 -15.10 -6.76 -1.48
C ARG A 46 -14.74 -5.48 -0.73
N SER A 47 -15.62 -4.50 -0.82
CA SER A 47 -15.52 -3.23 -0.10
C SER A 47 -16.72 -3.11 0.84
N TYR A 48 -16.44 -2.79 2.10
CA TYR A 48 -17.45 -2.58 3.14
C TYR A 48 -17.16 -1.30 3.91
N TYR A 49 -18.19 -0.62 4.37
CA TYR A 49 -18.05 0.33 5.46
C TYR A 49 -17.99 -0.46 6.76
N ILE A 50 -16.96 -0.20 7.57
CA ILE A 50 -16.81 -0.76 8.91
C ILE A 50 -16.74 0.38 9.92
N ASP A 51 -17.16 0.11 11.14
CA ASP A 51 -17.11 1.10 12.20
C ASP A 51 -15.65 1.52 12.49
N ARG A 52 -15.47 2.79 12.86
CA ARG A 52 -14.13 3.40 12.98
C ARG A 52 -13.30 2.74 14.08
N ASP A 53 -13.92 2.27 15.14
CA ASP A 53 -13.26 1.52 16.21
C ASP A 53 -12.81 0.14 15.73
N LEU A 54 -13.59 -0.53 14.87
CA LEU A 54 -13.17 -1.79 14.24
C LEU A 54 -11.96 -1.61 13.33
N ASP A 55 -11.93 -0.58 12.47
CA ASP A 55 -10.73 -0.29 11.64
C ASP A 55 -9.48 -0.09 12.52
N LYS A 56 -9.59 0.66 13.62
CA LYS A 56 -8.48 0.87 14.56
C LYS A 56 -8.04 -0.45 15.21
N ALA A 57 -8.97 -1.30 15.62
CA ALA A 57 -8.67 -2.60 16.21
C ALA A 57 -7.97 -3.53 15.22
N LEU A 58 -8.45 -3.59 13.97
CA LEU A 58 -7.83 -4.38 12.90
C LEU A 58 -6.39 -3.92 12.62
N ARG A 59 -6.16 -2.60 12.56
CA ARG A 59 -4.81 -2.04 12.37
C ARG A 59 -3.88 -2.35 13.55
N ARG A 60 -4.40 -2.22 14.77
CA ARG A 60 -3.64 -2.54 15.98
C ARG A 60 -3.24 -4.00 16.03
N MET A 61 -4.16 -4.91 15.76
CA MET A 61 -3.88 -6.36 15.69
C MET A 61 -2.83 -6.67 14.62
N GLY A 62 -2.91 -6.03 13.45
CA GLY A 62 -1.89 -6.19 12.41
C GLY A 62 -0.49 -5.74 12.85
N LEU A 63 -0.39 -4.67 13.64
CA LEU A 63 0.88 -4.22 14.20
C LEU A 63 1.41 -5.14 15.31
N GLU A 64 0.54 -5.59 16.22
CA GLU A 64 0.92 -6.44 17.35
C GLU A 64 1.32 -7.85 16.92
N GLU A 65 0.68 -8.39 15.88
CA GLU A 65 0.94 -9.74 15.37
C GLU A 65 1.83 -9.77 14.11
N GLU A 66 2.38 -8.62 13.71
CA GLU A 66 3.21 -8.47 12.50
C GLU A 66 2.53 -8.98 11.20
N LYS A 67 1.20 -8.82 11.12
CA LYS A 67 0.35 -9.27 10.01
C LYS A 67 -0.11 -8.12 9.13
N LYS A 68 -0.34 -8.40 7.84
CA LYS A 68 -1.01 -7.43 6.96
C LYS A 68 -2.48 -7.30 7.33
N LEU A 69 -3.06 -6.12 7.09
CA LEU A 69 -4.50 -5.87 7.32
C LEU A 69 -5.39 -6.92 6.65
N THR A 70 -5.05 -7.34 5.43
CA THR A 70 -5.77 -8.39 4.70
C THR A 70 -5.71 -9.75 5.38
N GLU A 71 -4.63 -10.08 6.08
CA GLU A 71 -4.50 -11.35 6.81
C GLU A 71 -5.37 -11.31 8.06
N VAL A 72 -5.26 -10.23 8.84
CA VAL A 72 -6.09 -9.99 10.03
C VAL A 72 -7.58 -10.07 9.69
N VAL A 73 -8.02 -9.38 8.64
CA VAL A 73 -9.43 -9.41 8.20
C VAL A 73 -9.84 -10.84 7.81
N ASN A 74 -9.01 -11.57 7.06
CA ASN A 74 -9.36 -12.94 6.66
C ASN A 74 -9.41 -13.92 7.84
N GLU A 75 -8.54 -13.77 8.83
CA GLU A 75 -8.55 -14.59 10.03
C GLU A 75 -9.83 -14.36 10.84
N ILE A 76 -10.19 -13.10 11.09
CA ILE A 76 -11.42 -12.75 11.81
C ILE A 76 -12.66 -13.25 11.05
N LEU A 77 -12.69 -13.09 9.72
CA LEU A 77 -13.80 -13.62 8.91
C LEU A 77 -13.87 -15.15 8.98
N ARG A 78 -12.74 -15.86 8.94
CA ARG A 78 -12.72 -17.33 9.07
C ARG A 78 -13.19 -17.79 10.43
N MET A 79 -12.75 -17.14 11.50
CA MET A 79 -13.21 -17.43 12.86
C MET A 79 -14.71 -17.16 13.01
N GLY A 80 -15.20 -16.01 12.54
CA GLY A 80 -16.62 -15.63 12.63
C GLY A 80 -17.56 -16.47 11.74
N LEU A 81 -17.04 -17.00 10.62
CA LEU A 81 -17.80 -17.82 9.67
C LEU A 81 -17.54 -19.32 9.81
N GLN A 82 -16.87 -19.78 10.87
CA GLN A 82 -16.49 -21.19 11.03
C GLN A 82 -17.67 -22.17 10.94
N LYS A 83 -18.89 -21.75 11.31
CA LYS A 83 -20.11 -22.55 11.17
C LYS A 83 -20.58 -22.75 9.71
N TYR A 84 -20.19 -21.85 8.81
CA TYR A 84 -20.66 -21.75 7.42
C TYR A 84 -19.57 -22.11 6.39
N LEU A 85 -18.34 -22.36 6.85
CA LEU A 85 -17.21 -22.85 6.06
C LEU A 85 -17.08 -24.37 6.22
#